data_AF-A0A348UQ15-F1
#
_entry.id   AF-A0A348UQ15-F1
#
_cell.length_a   1.000
_cell.length_b   1.000
_cell.length_c   1.000
_cell.angle_alpha   90.00
_cell.angle_beta   90.00
_cell.angle_gamma   90.00
#
_symmetry.space_group_name_H-M   'P 1'
#
loop_
_entity.id
_entity.type
_entity.pdbx_description
1 polymer ?
#
loop_
_entity_poly.entity_id
_entity_poly.type
_entity_poly.pdbx_seq_one_letter_code
_entity_poly.pdbx_strand_id
1 'polypeptide(L)'
;MEAHLLAPLLGATPPPVPFIALLVSGGHTQLLLVQGLGDYVLLGESVDDAAGEAFDKAAKMLGLGFPGGPAIARSAESGQPGRWRFPRPMTDRPGLDFSFSGLKTFTLNTANSLKPLTDQDRSDIAHAFEEAVVDTLYIKCRRALEETGANHLVVAGGVSANLKLRERLDQALNATVHYAP
;
A
#
# COMPACT_ATOMS: atom_id res chain seq x y z
N MET A 1 -12.94 8.20 9.65
CA MET A 1 -11.66 7.54 10.02
C MET A 1 -11.92 6.40 10.99
N GLU A 2 -12.56 6.65 12.15
CA GLU A 2 -12.90 5.60 13.14
C GLU A 2 -13.73 4.45 12.57
N ALA A 3 -14.77 4.69 11.74
CA ALA A 3 -15.63 3.61 11.24
C ALA A 3 -14.86 2.51 10.46
N HIS A 4 -13.81 2.86 9.71
CA HIS A 4 -12.99 1.86 8.99
C HIS A 4 -12.01 1.12 9.92
N LEU A 5 -11.52 1.79 10.95
CA LEU A 5 -10.63 1.20 11.97
C LEU A 5 -11.40 0.32 12.97
N LEU A 6 -12.66 0.69 13.25
CA LEU A 6 -13.58 -0.03 14.12
C LEU A 6 -14.24 -1.22 13.43
N ALA A 7 -14.38 -1.22 12.09
CA ALA A 7 -15.06 -2.30 11.38
C ALA A 7 -14.48 -3.71 11.71
N PRO A 8 -13.15 -3.91 11.76
CA PRO A 8 -12.56 -5.17 12.22
C PRO A 8 -12.79 -5.47 13.72
N LEU A 9 -12.86 -4.43 14.57
CA LEU A 9 -13.15 -4.56 16.01
C LEU A 9 -14.62 -4.90 16.29
N LEU A 10 -15.52 -4.60 15.36
CA LEU A 10 -16.96 -4.87 15.47
C LEU A 10 -17.37 -6.21 14.84
N GLY A 11 -16.43 -6.96 14.26
CA GLY A 11 -16.65 -8.29 13.72
C GLY A 11 -16.87 -9.35 14.81
N ALA A 12 -17.38 -10.52 14.42
CA ALA A 12 -17.67 -11.61 15.36
C ALA A 12 -16.43 -12.15 16.11
N THR A 13 -15.23 -11.94 15.55
CA THR A 13 -13.94 -12.31 16.14
C THR A 13 -12.95 -11.16 15.99
N PRO A 14 -12.96 -10.17 16.90
CA PRO A 14 -12.05 -9.04 16.81
C PRO A 14 -10.60 -9.49 17.06
N PRO A 15 -9.61 -8.86 16.41
CA PRO A 15 -8.21 -9.16 16.63
C PRO A 15 -7.79 -8.82 18.07
N PRO A 16 -6.91 -9.61 18.71
CA PRO A 16 -6.38 -9.31 20.03
C PRO A 16 -5.60 -7.98 20.03
N VAL A 17 -5.82 -7.16 21.07
CA VAL A 17 -5.01 -5.96 21.32
C VAL A 17 -3.73 -6.31 22.11
N PRO A 18 -2.62 -5.58 21.90
CA PRO A 18 -2.44 -4.53 20.91
C PRO A 18 -2.23 -5.08 19.48
N PHE A 19 -2.70 -4.35 18.48
CA PHE A 19 -2.46 -4.65 17.06
C PHE A 19 -2.12 -3.40 16.26
N ILE A 20 -1.45 -3.59 15.12
CA ILE A 20 -1.21 -2.52 14.15
C ILE A 20 -2.38 -2.46 13.17
N ALA A 21 -2.90 -1.27 12.89
CA ALA A 21 -3.87 -1.02 11.84
C ALA A 21 -3.22 -0.24 10.69
N LEU A 22 -3.21 -0.83 9.49
CA LEU A 22 -2.91 -0.15 8.24
C LEU A 22 -4.22 0.28 7.57
N LEU A 23 -4.47 1.58 7.55
CA LEU A 23 -5.56 2.18 6.79
C LEU A 23 -5.02 2.66 5.43
N VAL A 24 -5.40 1.98 4.34
CA VAL A 24 -4.90 2.26 2.99
C VAL A 24 -6.07 2.39 2.00
N SER A 25 -6.45 3.63 1.71
CA SER A 25 -7.60 4.00 0.87
C SER A 25 -7.20 5.00 -0.22
N GLY A 26 -8.18 5.49 -0.98
CA GLY A 26 -7.99 6.57 -1.95
C GLY A 26 -7.44 7.85 -1.31
N GLY A 27 -7.87 8.19 -0.09
CA GLY A 27 -7.51 9.46 0.57
C GLY A 27 -6.71 9.33 1.85
N HIS A 28 -6.39 8.11 2.30
CA HIS A 28 -5.66 7.90 3.55
C HIS A 28 -4.62 6.80 3.37
N THR A 29 -3.44 7.01 3.94
CA THR A 29 -2.46 5.95 4.19
C THR A 29 -1.85 6.21 5.56
N GLN A 30 -2.25 5.40 6.54
CA GLN A 30 -1.91 5.60 7.95
C GLN A 30 -1.59 4.28 8.63
N LEU A 31 -0.65 4.31 9.57
CA LEU A 31 -0.34 3.25 10.51
C LEU A 31 -0.73 3.70 11.91
N LEU A 32 -1.54 2.90 12.60
CA LEU A 32 -1.96 3.15 13.97
C LEU A 32 -1.65 1.94 14.84
N LEU A 33 -1.23 2.18 16.08
CA LEU A 33 -1.24 1.18 17.14
C LEU A 33 -2.59 1.27 17.85
N VAL A 34 -3.32 0.16 17.85
CA VAL A 34 -4.60 0.05 18.55
C VAL A 34 -4.37 -0.73 19.84
N GLN A 35 -4.53 -0.05 20.99
CA GLN A 35 -4.34 -0.63 22.31
C GLN A 35 -5.68 -1.00 22.97
N GLY A 36 -6.79 -0.43 22.49
CA GLY A 36 -8.13 -0.69 22.97
C GLY A 36 -9.16 0.12 22.20
N LEU A 37 -10.44 -0.07 22.52
CA LEU A 37 -11.50 0.73 21.93
C LEU A 37 -11.34 2.20 22.34
N GLY A 38 -11.15 3.09 21.37
CA GLY A 38 -10.92 4.51 21.59
C GLY A 38 -9.48 4.87 22.00
N ASP A 39 -8.58 3.88 22.09
CA ASP A 39 -7.17 4.07 22.41
C ASP A 39 -6.29 3.73 21.19
N TYR A 40 -6.01 4.77 20.41
CA TYR A 40 -5.30 4.69 19.15
C TYR A 40 -4.12 5.67 19.13
N VAL A 41 -2.93 5.16 18.84
CA VAL A 41 -1.73 5.97 18.65
C VAL A 41 -1.38 6.01 17.16
N LEU A 42 -1.39 7.20 16.56
CA LEU A 42 -0.89 7.37 15.19
C LEU A 42 0.62 7.15 15.18
N LEU A 43 1.07 6.14 14.45
CA LEU A 43 2.49 5.79 14.31
C LEU A 43 3.14 6.48 13.11
N GLY A 44 2.38 6.65 12.04
CA GLY A 44 2.84 7.35 10.84
C GLY A 44 1.73 7.49 9.81
N GLU A 45 1.89 8.47 8.93
CA GLU A 45 0.95 8.74 7.84
C GLU A 45 1.63 9.16 6.55
N SER A 46 0.89 9.20 5.45
CA SER A 46 1.41 9.80 4.22
C SER A 46 1.57 11.30 4.42
N VAL A 47 2.77 11.81 4.13
CA VAL A 47 3.05 13.25 4.12
C VAL A 47 2.67 13.91 2.79
N ASP A 48 2.25 13.12 1.79
CA ASP A 48 1.82 13.60 0.48
C ASP A 48 0.59 12.86 -0.07
N ASP A 49 0.70 12.20 -1.23
CA ASP A 49 -0.37 11.42 -1.84
C ASP A 49 -0.66 10.17 -0.99
N ALA A 50 -1.93 9.79 -0.84
CA ALA A 50 -2.27 8.46 -0.33
C ALA A 50 -1.93 7.38 -1.38
N ALA A 51 -1.75 6.13 -0.95
CA ALA A 51 -1.43 5.02 -1.84
C ALA A 51 -2.51 4.84 -2.93
N GLY A 52 -3.80 4.92 -2.58
CA GLY A 52 -4.88 4.79 -3.55
C GLY A 52 -4.88 5.92 -4.60
N GLU A 53 -4.64 7.15 -4.16
CA GLU A 53 -4.46 8.29 -5.08
C GLU A 53 -3.24 8.11 -6.00
N ALA A 54 -2.15 7.55 -5.50
CA ALA A 54 -0.98 7.23 -6.30
C ALA A 54 -1.31 6.19 -7.39
N PHE A 55 -2.08 5.14 -7.06
CA PHE A 55 -2.59 4.17 -8.05
C PHE A 55 -3.46 4.84 -9.12
N ASP A 56 -4.39 5.72 -8.73
CA ASP A 56 -5.26 6.44 -9.66
C ASP A 56 -4.47 7.35 -10.61
N LYS A 57 -3.47 8.07 -10.08
CA LYS A 57 -2.59 8.92 -10.89
C LYS A 57 -1.73 8.10 -11.85
N ALA A 58 -1.16 6.98 -11.39
CA ALA A 58 -0.37 6.09 -12.24
C ALA A 58 -1.21 5.47 -13.37
N ALA A 59 -2.41 4.98 -13.06
CA ALA A 59 -3.34 4.43 -14.06
C ALA A 59 -3.69 5.47 -15.14
N LYS A 60 -3.95 6.71 -14.74
CA LYS A 60 -4.21 7.82 -15.66
C LYS A 60 -3.01 8.10 -16.57
N MET A 61 -1.80 8.12 -16.04
CA MET A 61 -0.57 8.36 -16.82
C MET A 61 -0.29 7.25 -17.83
N LEU A 62 -0.62 6.01 -17.47
CA LEU A 62 -0.49 4.83 -18.33
C LEU A 62 -1.72 4.59 -19.20
N GLY A 63 -2.72 5.47 -19.19
CA GLY A 63 -3.93 5.34 -20.01
C GLY A 63 -4.77 4.09 -19.71
N LEU A 64 -4.73 3.56 -18.48
CA LEU A 64 -5.39 2.32 -18.08
C LEU A 64 -6.83 2.50 -17.55
N GLY A 65 -7.27 3.74 -17.34
CA GLY A 65 -8.63 4.06 -16.89
C GLY A 65 -8.79 4.20 -15.36
N PHE A 66 -10.03 4.14 -14.88
CA PHE A 66 -10.43 4.30 -13.47
C PHE A 66 -11.48 3.22 -13.10
N PRO A 67 -11.49 2.67 -11.86
CA PRO A 67 -10.58 2.94 -10.74
C PRO A 67 -9.16 2.43 -10.98
N GLY A 68 -8.15 3.21 -10.57
CA GLY A 68 -6.77 2.98 -10.97
C GLY A 68 -6.09 1.82 -10.25
N GLY A 69 -6.47 1.54 -9.00
CA GLY A 69 -5.97 0.38 -8.26
C GLY A 69 -6.18 -0.95 -9.02
N PRO A 70 -7.44 -1.33 -9.33
CA PRO A 70 -7.73 -2.54 -10.11
C PRO A 70 -7.13 -2.52 -11.53
N ALA A 71 -7.07 -1.35 -12.16
CA ALA A 71 -6.52 -1.22 -13.52
C ALA A 71 -5.01 -1.47 -13.56
N ILE A 72 -4.26 -0.92 -12.60
CA ILE A 72 -2.82 -1.15 -12.44
C ILE A 72 -2.56 -2.62 -12.11
N ALA A 73 -3.26 -3.18 -11.12
CA ALA A 73 -3.08 -4.57 -10.71
C ALA A 73 -3.27 -5.54 -11.89
N ARG A 74 -4.34 -5.37 -12.67
CA ARG A 74 -4.60 -6.19 -13.86
C ARG A 74 -3.51 -6.03 -14.93
N SER A 75 -3.02 -4.82 -15.16
CA SER A 75 -1.95 -4.59 -16.14
C SER A 75 -0.61 -5.18 -15.66
N ALA A 76 -0.34 -5.11 -14.36
CA ALA A 76 0.86 -5.61 -13.71
C ALA A 76 1.03 -7.14 -13.79
N GLU A 77 -0.07 -7.90 -13.91
CA GLU A 77 -0.06 -9.36 -14.09
C GLU A 77 0.73 -9.81 -15.34
N SER A 78 0.71 -8.98 -16.39
CA SER A 78 1.46 -9.23 -17.63
C SER A 78 2.82 -8.52 -17.68
N GLY A 79 3.23 -7.87 -16.59
CA GLY A 79 4.50 -7.13 -16.52
C GLY A 79 5.70 -8.03 -16.27
N GLN A 80 6.83 -7.67 -16.86
CA GLN A 80 8.12 -8.34 -16.70
C GLN A 80 8.82 -7.88 -15.41
N PRO A 81 9.04 -8.78 -14.45
CA PRO A 81 9.75 -8.43 -13.22
C PRO A 81 11.17 -7.93 -13.51
N GLY A 82 11.59 -6.89 -12.78
CA GLY A 82 12.96 -6.39 -12.83
C GLY A 82 13.34 -5.52 -14.04
N ARG A 83 12.45 -5.34 -15.04
CA ARG A 83 12.70 -4.41 -16.16
C ARG A 83 12.86 -2.96 -15.67
N TRP A 84 12.08 -2.58 -14.67
CA TRP A 84 12.14 -1.27 -14.02
C TRP A 84 12.22 -1.42 -12.52
N ARG A 85 13.06 -0.60 -11.87
CA ARG A 85 13.18 -0.56 -10.41
C ARG A 85 12.76 0.81 -9.90
N PHE A 86 11.54 0.87 -9.41
CA PHE A 86 10.99 2.08 -8.78
C PHE A 86 11.58 2.25 -7.37
N PRO A 87 11.78 3.50 -6.91
CA PRO A 87 12.24 3.73 -5.53
C PRO A 87 11.18 3.25 -4.53
N ARG A 88 11.59 2.95 -3.30
CA ARG A 88 10.67 2.72 -2.16
C ARG A 88 10.80 3.91 -1.20
N PRO A 89 10.00 4.98 -1.38
CA PRO A 89 10.24 6.23 -0.67
C PRO A 89 10.18 6.06 0.85
N MET A 90 11.03 6.82 1.55
CA MET A 90 11.10 6.83 3.02
C MET A 90 11.42 5.48 3.68
N THR A 91 11.96 4.51 2.92
CA THR A 91 12.44 3.22 3.46
C THR A 91 13.94 3.23 3.75
N ASP A 92 14.67 4.24 3.29
CA ASP A 92 16.11 4.46 3.51
C ASP A 92 16.46 5.06 4.89
N ARG A 93 15.45 5.50 5.64
CA ARG A 93 15.55 6.19 6.93
C ARG A 93 14.59 5.58 7.96
N PRO A 94 14.83 5.77 9.27
CA PRO A 94 13.88 5.33 10.32
C PRO A 94 12.54 6.06 10.22
N GLY A 95 11.52 5.53 10.92
CA GLY A 95 10.18 6.11 10.98
C GLY A 95 9.16 5.40 10.10
N LEU A 96 7.88 5.74 10.35
CA LEU A 96 6.71 5.02 9.85
C LEU A 96 5.85 5.85 8.89
N ASP A 97 6.26 7.09 8.59
CA ASP A 97 5.61 7.93 7.58
C ASP A 97 5.82 7.40 6.15
N PHE A 98 4.87 7.73 5.28
CA PHE A 98 4.82 7.33 3.89
C PHE A 98 4.97 8.53 2.94
N SER A 99 5.42 8.26 1.72
CA SER A 99 5.39 9.20 0.60
C SER A 99 5.22 8.40 -0.68
N PHE A 100 4.28 8.82 -1.54
CA PHE A 100 4.00 8.19 -2.82
C PHE A 100 4.05 9.17 -4.00
N SER A 101 4.10 10.48 -3.75
CA SER A 101 4.19 11.51 -4.81
C SER A 101 5.44 11.35 -5.71
N GLY A 102 6.55 10.86 -5.14
CA GLY A 102 7.77 10.55 -5.88
C GLY A 102 7.58 9.43 -6.92
N LEU A 103 6.75 8.43 -6.61
CA LEU A 103 6.45 7.32 -7.52
C LEU A 103 5.70 7.80 -8.74
N LYS A 104 4.74 8.71 -8.57
CA LYS A 104 4.02 9.35 -9.69
C LYS A 104 5.00 10.01 -10.66
N THR A 105 5.95 10.78 -10.16
CA THR A 105 6.95 11.47 -11.00
C THR A 105 7.81 10.45 -11.75
N PHE A 106 8.22 9.38 -11.08
CA PHE A 106 8.97 8.30 -11.70
C PHE A 106 8.17 7.56 -12.79
N THR A 107 6.89 7.27 -12.55
CA THR A 107 5.96 6.69 -13.54
C THR A 107 5.87 7.57 -14.78
N LEU A 108 5.64 8.88 -14.60
CA LEU A 108 5.49 9.83 -15.69
C LEU A 108 6.75 9.91 -16.55
N ASN A 109 7.92 10.00 -15.91
CA ASN A 109 9.20 10.09 -16.61
C ASN A 109 9.51 8.82 -17.39
N THR A 110 9.30 7.65 -16.77
CA THR A 110 9.48 6.35 -17.42
C THR A 110 8.54 6.21 -18.62
N ALA A 111 7.26 6.51 -18.43
CA ALA A 111 6.26 6.48 -19.49
C ALA A 111 6.60 7.42 -20.66
N ASN A 112 7.06 8.64 -20.37
CA ASN A 112 7.44 9.61 -21.40
C ASN A 112 8.67 9.18 -22.21
N SER A 113 9.64 8.51 -21.58
CA SER A 113 10.87 8.05 -22.23
C SER A 113 10.64 6.95 -23.29
N LEU A 114 9.48 6.28 -23.24
CA LEU A 114 9.11 5.17 -24.11
C LEU A 114 8.01 5.52 -25.11
N LYS A 115 7.60 6.79 -25.23
CA LYS A 115 6.47 7.15 -26.10
C LYS A 115 6.78 6.89 -27.58
N PRO A 116 5.83 6.31 -28.35
CA PRO A 116 4.51 5.83 -27.92
C PRO A 116 4.60 4.52 -27.11
N LEU A 117 3.84 4.43 -26.00
CA LEU A 117 3.82 3.25 -25.14
C LEU A 117 3.13 2.06 -25.81
N THR A 118 3.83 0.93 -25.88
CA THR A 118 3.21 -0.36 -26.17
C THR A 118 2.44 -0.88 -24.96
N ASP A 119 1.59 -1.90 -25.16
CA ASP A 119 0.86 -2.53 -24.06
C ASP A 119 1.82 -3.20 -23.05
N GLN A 120 2.92 -3.80 -23.55
CA GLN A 120 3.94 -4.37 -22.68
C GLN A 120 4.64 -3.31 -21.84
N ASP A 121 4.94 -2.13 -22.40
CA ASP A 121 5.54 -1.03 -21.61
C ASP A 121 4.61 -0.58 -20.49
N ARG A 122 3.30 -0.52 -20.74
CA ARG A 122 2.31 -0.20 -19.70
C ARG A 122 2.30 -1.25 -18.60
N SER A 123 2.28 -2.53 -18.97
CA SER A 123 2.32 -3.65 -18.03
C SER A 123 3.60 -3.68 -17.19
N ASP A 124 4.76 -3.43 -17.79
CA ASP A 124 6.04 -3.45 -17.08
C ASP A 124 6.17 -2.26 -16.11
N ILE A 125 5.69 -1.07 -16.52
CA ILE A 125 5.66 0.09 -15.63
C ILE A 125 4.64 -0.12 -14.51
N ALA A 126 3.45 -0.64 -14.81
CA ALA A 126 2.41 -0.95 -13.82
C ALA A 126 2.92 -1.96 -12.78
N HIS A 127 3.61 -3.01 -13.23
CA HIS A 127 4.22 -4.01 -12.35
C HIS A 127 5.24 -3.39 -11.40
N ALA A 128 6.18 -2.63 -11.93
CA ALA A 128 7.23 -2.02 -11.13
C ALA A 128 6.70 -0.96 -10.15
N PHE A 129 5.65 -0.22 -10.56
CA PHE A 129 4.95 0.73 -9.69
C PHE A 129 4.22 0.01 -8.54
N GLU A 130 3.41 -1.02 -8.85
CA GLU A 130 2.68 -1.79 -7.84
C GLU A 130 3.64 -2.43 -6.85
N GLU A 131 4.72 -3.05 -7.34
CA GLU A 131 5.76 -3.66 -6.51
C GLU A 131 6.38 -2.63 -5.55
N ALA A 132 6.63 -1.40 -6.02
CA ALA A 132 7.17 -0.34 -5.16
C ALA A 132 6.20 0.14 -4.08
N VAL A 133 4.91 0.29 -4.40
CA VAL A 133 3.90 0.65 -3.41
C VAL A 133 3.75 -0.47 -2.38
N VAL A 134 3.61 -1.72 -2.83
CA VAL A 134 3.46 -2.91 -1.97
C VAL A 134 4.65 -3.08 -1.04
N ASP A 135 5.88 -2.99 -1.55
CA ASP A 135 7.07 -3.12 -0.72
C ASP A 135 7.19 -1.99 0.31
N THR A 136 6.81 -0.76 -0.06
CA THR A 136 6.83 0.37 0.87
C THR A 136 5.86 0.13 2.03
N LEU A 137 4.63 -0.31 1.73
CA LEU A 137 3.64 -0.67 2.74
C LEU A 137 4.14 -1.82 3.63
N TYR A 138 4.65 -2.89 3.03
CA TYR A 138 5.23 -4.03 3.75
C TYR A 138 6.35 -3.61 4.71
N ILE A 139 7.33 -2.84 4.24
CA ILE A 139 8.48 -2.40 5.06
C ILE A 139 8.00 -1.61 6.28
N LYS A 140 7.00 -0.74 6.09
CA LYS A 140 6.46 0.12 7.15
C LYS A 140 5.62 -0.68 8.15
N CYS A 141 4.80 -1.63 7.68
CA CYS A 141 4.09 -2.58 8.55
C CYS A 141 5.06 -3.42 9.38
N ARG A 142 6.11 -3.98 8.75
CA ARG A 142 7.13 -4.77 9.44
C ARG A 142 7.80 -3.96 10.55
N ARG A 143 8.21 -2.72 10.25
CA ARG A 143 8.81 -1.82 11.26
C ARG A 143 7.85 -1.50 12.39
N ALA A 144 6.58 -1.21 12.09
CA ALA A 144 5.59 -0.92 13.13
C ALA A 144 5.37 -2.12 14.06
N LEU A 145 5.33 -3.35 13.52
CA LEU A 145 5.24 -4.57 14.31
C LEU A 145 6.50 -4.77 15.19
N GLU A 146 7.69 -4.56 14.63
CA GLU A 146 8.96 -4.66 15.36
C GLU A 146 9.10 -3.60 16.47
N GLU A 147 8.72 -2.35 16.21
CA GLU A 147 8.83 -1.24 17.16
C GLU A 147 7.83 -1.35 18.31
N THR A 148 6.64 -1.90 18.06
CA THR A 148 5.56 -1.99 19.07
C THR A 148 5.49 -3.34 19.78
N GLY A 149 6.08 -4.39 19.20
CA GLY A 149 5.96 -5.76 19.68
C GLY A 149 4.58 -6.39 19.45
N ALA A 150 3.71 -5.76 18.64
CA ALA A 150 2.42 -6.31 18.28
C ALA A 150 2.56 -7.52 17.35
N ASN A 151 1.71 -8.54 17.54
CA ASN A 151 1.72 -9.78 16.74
C ASN A 151 0.57 -9.86 15.72
N HIS A 152 -0.23 -8.80 15.63
CA HIS A 152 -1.41 -8.74 14.79
C HIS A 152 -1.36 -7.48 13.92
N LEU A 153 -1.67 -7.65 12.64
CA LEU A 153 -1.82 -6.57 11.67
C LEU A 153 -3.25 -6.61 11.11
N VAL A 154 -3.93 -5.47 11.10
CA VAL A 154 -5.24 -5.28 10.49
C VAL A 154 -5.07 -4.36 9.29
N VAL A 155 -5.55 -4.77 8.12
CA VAL A 155 -5.45 -3.99 6.88
C VAL A 155 -6.85 -3.66 6.39
N ALA A 156 -7.12 -2.37 6.21
CA ALA A 156 -8.42 -1.87 5.77
C ALA A 156 -8.29 -0.75 4.71
N GLY A 157 -9.38 -0.53 3.97
CA GLY A 157 -9.45 0.47 2.90
C GLY A 157 -9.29 -0.13 1.50
N GLY A 158 -9.66 0.61 0.46
CA GLY A 158 -9.79 0.06 -0.90
C GLY A 158 -8.52 -0.55 -1.50
N VAL A 159 -7.33 -0.10 -1.08
CA VAL A 159 -6.06 -0.67 -1.55
C VAL A 159 -5.78 -2.03 -0.90
N SER A 160 -6.43 -2.36 0.23
CA SER A 160 -6.32 -3.69 0.85
C SER A 160 -6.84 -4.81 -0.03
N ALA A 161 -7.63 -4.50 -1.07
CA ALA A 161 -8.10 -5.47 -2.05
C ALA A 161 -7.02 -5.91 -3.06
N ASN A 162 -5.86 -5.26 -3.06
CA ASN A 162 -4.74 -5.62 -3.94
C ASN A 162 -4.15 -6.99 -3.54
N LEU A 163 -4.23 -7.98 -4.44
CA LEU A 163 -3.80 -9.35 -4.16
C LEU A 163 -2.30 -9.45 -3.86
N LYS A 164 -1.46 -8.72 -4.60
CA LYS A 164 -0.01 -8.70 -4.39
C LYS A 164 0.36 -8.12 -3.02
N LEU A 165 -0.37 -7.13 -2.53
CA LEU A 165 -0.23 -6.62 -1.17
C LEU A 165 -0.57 -7.71 -0.14
N ARG A 166 -1.71 -8.40 -0.31
CA ARG A 166 -2.12 -9.47 0.62
C ARG A 166 -1.10 -10.59 0.67
N GLU A 167 -0.71 -11.10 -0.49
CA GLU A 167 0.31 -12.15 -0.61
C GLU A 167 1.62 -11.74 0.05
N ARG A 168 2.07 -10.49 -0.17
CA ARG A 168 3.31 -9.99 0.41
C ARG A 168 3.24 -9.91 1.94
N LEU A 169 2.15 -9.40 2.49
CA LEU A 169 1.97 -9.27 3.93
C LEU A 169 1.85 -10.65 4.59
N ASP A 170 1.07 -11.57 4.01
CA ASP A 170 0.82 -12.90 4.57
C ASP A 170 2.08 -13.79 4.55
N GLN A 171 2.93 -13.67 3.52
CA GLN A 171 4.11 -14.51 3.39
C GLN A 171 5.33 -14.01 4.17
N ALA A 172 5.45 -12.69 4.34
CA ALA A 172 6.71 -12.08 4.75
C ALA A 172 6.66 -11.39 6.13
N LEU A 173 5.49 -11.39 6.79
CA LEU A 173 5.35 -10.93 8.17
C LEU A 173 5.26 -12.13 9.12
N ASN A 174 5.98 -12.05 10.23
CA ASN A 174 5.83 -12.98 11.36
C ASN A 174 4.69 -12.50 12.28
N ALA A 175 3.51 -12.20 11.71
CA ALA A 175 2.34 -11.70 12.42
C ALA A 175 1.06 -12.24 11.79
N THR A 176 -0.01 -12.38 12.56
CA THR A 176 -1.32 -12.73 12.00
C THR A 176 -1.92 -11.50 11.32
N VAL A 177 -2.16 -11.60 10.02
CA VAL A 177 -2.77 -10.52 9.24
C VAL A 177 -4.28 -10.73 9.11
N HIS A 178 -5.04 -9.67 9.33
CA HIS A 178 -6.49 -9.61 9.24
C HIS A 178 -6.89 -8.59 8.20
N TYR A 179 -7.78 -8.95 7.28
CA TYR A 179 -8.29 -8.02 6.26
C TYR A 179 -9.72 -7.64 6.60
N ALA A 180 -10.00 -6.34 6.66
CA ALA A 180 -11.37 -5.85 6.77
C ALA A 180 -12.19 -6.30 5.53
N PRO A 181 -13.50 -6.57 5.70
CA PRO A 181 -14.40 -6.89 4.59
C PRO A 181 -14.52 -5.74 3.59
#